data_AF-A0A9W6Z0L4-F1
#
_entry.id   AF-A0A9W6Z0L4-F1
#
_cell.length_a   1.000
_cell.length_b   1.000
_cell.length_c   1.000
_cell.angle_alpha   90.00
_cell.angle_beta   90.00
_cell.angle_gamma   90.00
#
_symmetry.space_group_name_H-M   'P 1'
#
loop_
_entity.id
_entity.type
_entity.pdbx_description
1 polymer ?
#
loop_
_entity_poly.entity_id
_entity_poly.type
_entity_poly.pdbx_seq_one_letter_code
_entity_poly.pdbx_strand_id
1 'polypeptide(L)'
;MQISDSFVTQADLLLEFWNTTQTRTSSKSIKVTLQSLISSLLFSVGYLAIQFILYCTLRSKFKYFYEPLLYCLPKYYSNQVRKLGENPLRWFKIVSGYSTGFYYRWGLDEYYFMRMLHVLLQFFVVLCCVCIPILIPVNYFGGVEHASEFGVGGGGVGSNGAGTVPISGTRVNLKYDHSATVLVHDVAGLDVLSASNIAPSENNRYFVHFIMAIFVICWYHYMLTRELGHCARERKLKVLSRCRNKSSRDKLSVLFVDNVPCRLNTVSKLKSFFQNVPGGVDAVWAICDFAELDRLVKRFEKYKTLLEELIVKEMIMIYKTGLINVHSTALQPFKLVNGIETAIPLLSKQVDAFELYTDKLQSLSAQIVKLQMDFY
;
A
#
# COMPACT_ATOMS: atom_id res chain seq x y z
N MET A 1 -32.48 -51.82 1.09
CA MET A 1 -31.12 -52.15 0.61
C MET A 1 -30.52 -51.09 -0.30
N GLN A 2 -31.07 -49.85 -0.34
CA GLN A 2 -30.57 -48.75 -1.21
C GLN A 2 -29.95 -47.58 -0.42
N ILE A 3 -30.14 -47.54 0.90
CA ILE A 3 -29.69 -46.45 1.78
C ILE A 3 -28.29 -46.73 2.35
N SER A 4 -27.89 -48.01 2.46
CA SER A 4 -26.53 -48.38 2.87
C SER A 4 -25.49 -48.00 1.82
N ASP A 5 -25.81 -48.25 0.54
CA ASP A 5 -24.86 -48.09 -0.57
C ASP A 5 -24.61 -46.61 -0.89
N SER A 6 -25.59 -45.73 -0.64
CA SER A 6 -25.40 -44.27 -0.74
C SER A 6 -24.53 -43.70 0.39
N PHE A 7 -24.57 -44.31 1.57
CA PHE A 7 -23.77 -43.87 2.72
C PHE A 7 -22.31 -44.30 2.61
N VAL A 8 -22.07 -45.52 2.11
CA VAL A 8 -20.73 -46.03 1.82
C VAL A 8 -20.06 -45.20 0.72
N THR A 9 -20.77 -44.91 -0.37
CA THR A 9 -20.23 -44.09 -1.47
C THR A 9 -19.95 -42.64 -1.04
N GLN A 10 -20.74 -42.06 -0.13
CA GLN A 10 -20.49 -40.72 0.40
C GLN A 10 -19.32 -40.71 1.40
N ALA A 11 -19.13 -41.77 2.19
CA ALA A 11 -17.98 -41.93 3.08
C ALA A 11 -16.68 -42.15 2.30
N ASP A 12 -16.73 -42.93 1.22
CA ASP A 12 -15.60 -43.14 0.31
C ASP A 12 -15.25 -41.85 -0.45
N LEU A 13 -16.25 -41.09 -0.91
CA LEU A 13 -16.04 -39.76 -1.49
C LEU A 13 -15.48 -38.76 -0.47
N LEU A 14 -15.90 -38.83 0.80
CA LEU A 14 -15.34 -37.99 1.86
C LEU A 14 -13.92 -38.41 2.21
N LEU A 15 -13.61 -39.71 2.24
CA LEU A 15 -12.25 -40.21 2.44
C LEU A 15 -11.35 -39.86 1.25
N GLU A 16 -11.85 -39.94 0.03
CA GLU A 16 -11.18 -39.48 -1.18
C GLU A 16 -10.99 -37.97 -1.14
N PHE A 17 -11.99 -37.20 -0.68
CA PHE A 17 -11.89 -35.74 -0.52
C PHE A 17 -10.89 -35.35 0.59
N TRP A 18 -10.92 -36.02 1.75
CA TRP A 18 -9.96 -35.81 2.83
C TRP A 18 -8.54 -36.24 2.43
N ASN A 19 -8.40 -37.32 1.65
CA ASN A 19 -7.11 -37.74 1.10
C ASN A 19 -6.67 -36.88 -0.12
N THR A 20 -7.59 -36.16 -0.78
CA THR A 20 -7.30 -35.26 -1.90
C THR A 20 -6.97 -33.84 -1.45
N THR A 21 -7.05 -33.54 -0.15
CA THR A 21 -6.79 -32.18 0.33
C THR A 21 -5.30 -31.95 0.62
N GLN A 22 -4.71 -31.05 -0.18
CA GLN A 22 -3.63 -30.11 0.21
C GLN A 22 -2.15 -30.46 0.01
N THR A 23 -1.78 -31.55 -0.69
CA THR A 23 -0.36 -31.77 -1.08
C THR A 23 -0.10 -31.84 -2.59
N ARG A 24 -1.13 -31.90 -3.44
CA ARG A 24 -0.94 -32.13 -4.89
C ARG A 24 -1.09 -30.90 -5.79
N THR A 25 -1.50 -29.75 -5.25
CA THR A 25 -1.60 -28.49 -6.01
C THR A 25 -0.31 -27.65 -5.96
N SER A 26 0.66 -28.00 -5.12
CA SER A 26 2.00 -27.39 -5.16
C SER A 26 2.96 -28.08 -6.15
N SER A 27 2.54 -29.15 -6.84
CA SER A 27 3.42 -29.96 -7.70
C SER A 27 3.07 -29.90 -9.20
N LYS A 28 2.18 -28.98 -9.59
CA LYS A 28 2.04 -28.50 -10.98
C LYS A 28 2.45 -27.03 -11.13
N SER A 29 3.13 -26.47 -10.13
CA SER A 29 3.88 -25.23 -10.32
C SER A 29 5.01 -25.53 -11.30
N ILE A 30 5.06 -24.75 -12.39
CA ILE A 30 6.27 -24.57 -13.19
C ILE A 30 7.45 -24.54 -12.20
N LYS A 31 8.28 -25.58 -12.17
CA LYS A 31 9.43 -25.64 -11.26
C LYS A 31 10.25 -24.40 -11.54
N VAL A 32 10.25 -23.43 -10.62
CA VAL A 32 11.00 -22.18 -10.83
C VAL A 32 12.47 -22.52 -10.64
N THR A 33 13.16 -22.71 -11.76
CA THR A 33 14.61 -22.95 -11.75
C THR A 33 15.31 -21.73 -11.15
N LEU A 34 16.38 -21.96 -10.37
CA LEU A 34 17.20 -20.88 -9.79
C LEU A 34 17.68 -19.88 -10.86
N GLN A 35 17.97 -20.36 -12.07
CA GLN A 35 18.32 -19.52 -13.21
C GLN A 35 17.22 -18.50 -13.55
N SER A 36 15.95 -18.91 -13.57
CA SER A 36 14.81 -18.02 -13.84
C SER A 36 14.63 -16.98 -12.72
N LEU A 37 14.86 -17.38 -11.47
CA LEU A 37 14.85 -16.46 -10.33
C LEU A 37 15.97 -15.41 -10.45
N ILE A 38 17.19 -15.83 -10.77
CA ILE A 38 18.32 -14.90 -10.93
C ILE A 38 18.08 -13.96 -12.12
N SER A 39 17.56 -14.46 -13.25
CA SER A 39 17.23 -13.62 -14.40
C SER A 39 16.14 -12.58 -14.09
N SER A 40 15.07 -12.98 -13.40
CA SER A 40 14.01 -12.04 -12.99
C SER A 40 14.50 -11.04 -11.93
N LEU A 41 15.37 -11.47 -11.01
CA LEU A 41 16.02 -10.60 -10.03
C LEU A 41 16.90 -9.56 -10.73
N LEU A 42 17.74 -9.97 -11.68
CA LEU A 42 18.58 -9.07 -12.47
C LEU A 42 17.75 -8.03 -13.24
N PHE A 43 16.65 -8.45 -13.88
CA PHE A 43 15.74 -7.54 -14.55
C PHE A 43 15.14 -6.52 -13.57
N SER A 44 14.69 -6.98 -12.39
CA SER A 44 14.12 -6.10 -11.36
C SER A 44 15.13 -5.08 -10.81
N VAL A 45 16.38 -5.49 -10.60
CA VAL A 45 17.47 -4.61 -10.16
C VAL A 45 17.82 -3.59 -11.25
N GLY A 46 17.86 -4.01 -12.51
CA GLY A 46 18.05 -3.11 -13.64
C GLY A 46 16.93 -2.06 -13.74
N TYR A 47 15.68 -2.48 -13.59
CA TYR A 47 14.53 -1.58 -13.57
C TYR A 47 14.60 -0.57 -12.40
N LEU A 48 14.94 -1.05 -11.20
CA LEU A 48 15.14 -0.20 -10.02
C LEU A 48 16.26 0.84 -10.26
N ALA A 49 17.37 0.43 -10.87
CA ALA A 49 18.48 1.33 -11.18
C ALA A 49 18.05 2.44 -12.15
N ILE A 50 17.30 2.11 -13.21
CA ILE A 50 16.77 3.09 -14.16
C ILE A 50 15.83 4.08 -13.45
N GLN A 51 14.89 3.58 -12.64
CA GLN A 51 13.99 4.45 -11.87
C GLN A 51 14.74 5.36 -10.89
N PHE A 52 15.78 4.84 -10.24
CA PHE A 52 16.60 5.59 -9.30
C PHE A 52 17.40 6.70 -9.99
N ILE A 53 17.98 6.42 -11.16
CA ILE A 53 18.68 7.43 -11.98
C ILE A 53 17.68 8.49 -12.45
N LEU A 54 16.52 8.07 -12.96
CA LEU A 54 15.45 8.98 -13.37
C LEU A 54 15.02 9.89 -12.22
N TYR A 55 14.78 9.33 -11.03
CA TYR A 55 14.48 10.09 -9.83
C TYR A 55 15.58 11.11 -9.50
N CYS A 56 16.85 10.71 -9.53
CA CYS A 56 17.96 11.62 -9.23
C CYS A 56 18.04 12.79 -10.23
N THR A 57 17.78 12.53 -11.52
CA THR A 57 17.78 13.59 -12.54
C THR A 57 16.57 14.53 -12.41
N LEU A 58 15.37 13.99 -12.20
CA LEU A 58 14.14 14.77 -12.00
C LEU A 58 14.20 15.60 -10.73
N ARG A 59 14.72 15.04 -9.64
CA ARG A 59 14.92 15.74 -8.37
C ARG A 59 15.83 16.96 -8.52
N SER A 60 16.93 16.82 -9.28
CA SER A 60 17.88 17.92 -9.52
C SER A 60 17.25 19.07 -10.32
N LYS A 61 16.43 18.73 -11.33
CA LYS A 61 15.76 19.73 -12.19
C LYS A 61 14.55 20.39 -11.54
N PHE A 62 13.70 19.62 -10.85
CA PHE A 62 12.40 20.06 -10.34
C PHE A 62 12.39 20.20 -8.80
N LYS A 63 13.29 21.04 -8.26
CA LYS A 63 13.44 21.21 -6.81
C LYS A 63 12.16 21.68 -6.10
N TYR A 64 11.35 22.52 -6.73
CA TYR A 64 10.07 22.96 -6.17
C TYR A 64 9.07 21.81 -5.94
N PHE A 65 9.07 20.80 -6.82
CA PHE A 65 8.16 19.66 -6.73
C PHE A 65 8.69 18.57 -5.78
N TYR A 66 10.00 18.28 -5.82
CA TYR A 66 10.60 17.22 -5.01
C TYR A 66 11.08 17.68 -3.63
N GLU A 67 11.25 18.98 -3.40
CA GLU A 67 11.65 19.58 -2.12
C GLU A 67 10.68 20.70 -1.69
N PRO A 68 9.36 20.45 -1.63
CA PRO A 68 8.38 21.49 -1.32
C PRO A 68 8.57 22.04 0.10
N LEU A 69 9.00 21.18 1.04
CA LEU A 69 9.28 21.60 2.43
C LEU A 69 10.44 22.61 2.53
N LEU A 70 11.36 22.62 1.57
CA LEU A 70 12.50 23.54 1.57
C LEU A 70 12.17 24.86 0.86
N TYR A 71 11.43 24.79 -0.25
CA TYR A 71 11.20 25.93 -1.15
C TYR A 71 9.83 26.58 -1.03
N CYS A 72 8.77 25.84 -0.70
CA CYS A 72 7.41 26.38 -0.59
C CYS A 72 7.05 26.85 0.81
N LEU A 73 7.76 26.37 1.85
CA LEU A 73 7.49 26.74 3.23
C LEU A 73 8.19 28.05 3.65
N PRO A 74 7.59 28.82 4.56
CA PRO A 74 8.24 29.98 5.17
C PRO A 74 9.62 29.63 5.77
N LYS A 75 10.57 30.59 5.71
CA LYS A 75 11.98 30.38 6.11
C LYS A 75 12.14 29.75 7.51
N TYR A 76 11.21 30.01 8.44
CA TYR A 76 11.19 29.40 9.77
C TYR A 76 11.13 27.85 9.74
N TYR A 77 10.31 27.27 8.87
CA TYR A 77 10.19 25.82 8.71
C TYR A 77 11.29 25.26 7.81
N SER A 78 11.65 25.99 6.74
CA SER A 78 12.71 25.61 5.81
C SER A 78 14.07 25.46 6.50
N ASN A 79 14.41 26.35 7.45
CA ASN A 79 15.67 26.30 8.21
C ASN A 79 15.77 25.08 9.15
N GLN A 80 14.67 24.40 9.44
CA GLN A 80 14.66 23.18 10.27
C GLN A 80 14.96 21.91 9.45
N VAL A 81 14.86 22.00 8.12
CA VAL A 81 15.20 20.92 7.19
C VAL A 81 16.65 21.09 6.75
N ARG A 82 17.47 20.05 6.89
CA ARG A 82 18.81 20.07 6.30
C ARG A 82 18.69 20.13 4.78
N LYS A 83 19.36 21.09 4.14
CA LYS A 83 19.44 21.12 2.67
C LYS A 83 20.03 19.80 2.16
N LEU A 84 19.30 19.13 1.28
CA LEU A 84 19.79 17.92 0.63
C LEU A 84 20.80 18.39 -0.43
N GLY A 85 22.07 17.97 -0.27
CA GLY A 85 23.18 18.50 -1.06
C GLY A 85 22.97 18.34 -2.57
N GLU A 86 23.62 19.18 -3.36
CA GLU A 86 23.43 19.27 -4.83
C GLU A 86 23.83 17.99 -5.59
N ASN A 87 24.64 17.13 -4.95
CA ASN A 87 25.08 15.87 -5.54
C ASN A 87 23.93 14.85 -5.58
N PRO A 88 23.72 14.14 -6.71
CA PRO A 88 22.59 13.25 -6.93
C PRO A 88 22.51 12.04 -5.99
N LEU A 89 23.58 11.69 -5.27
CA LEU A 89 23.62 10.57 -4.31
C LEU A 89 23.70 11.01 -2.84
N ARG A 90 24.00 12.29 -2.59
CA ARG A 90 24.23 12.78 -1.21
C ARG A 90 22.93 12.84 -0.42
N TRP A 91 21.79 13.04 -1.09
CA TRP A 91 20.47 13.01 -0.46
C TRP A 91 20.21 11.67 0.24
N PHE A 92 20.61 10.54 -0.37
CA PHE A 92 20.37 9.22 0.21
C PHE A 92 21.11 9.05 1.54
N LYS A 93 22.41 9.39 1.57
CA LYS A 93 23.21 9.38 2.82
C LYS A 93 22.63 10.33 3.87
N ILE A 94 22.12 11.49 3.43
CA ILE A 94 21.50 12.45 4.32
C ILE A 94 20.21 11.89 4.95
N VAL A 95 19.39 11.22 4.13
CA VAL A 95 18.11 10.64 4.54
C VAL A 95 18.32 9.44 5.46
N SER A 96 19.23 8.54 5.09
CA SER A 96 19.56 7.35 5.88
C SER A 96 20.15 7.68 7.26
N GLY A 97 20.74 8.87 7.43
CA GLY A 97 21.26 9.33 8.72
C GLY A 97 20.24 9.95 9.68
N TYR A 98 18.97 10.11 9.29
CA TYR A 98 17.96 10.64 10.22
C TYR A 98 17.54 9.58 11.25
N SER A 99 17.67 9.91 12.53
CA SER A 99 17.06 9.15 13.60
C SER A 99 15.53 9.24 13.52
N THR A 100 14.82 8.17 13.86
CA THR A 100 13.35 8.12 13.93
C THR A 100 12.77 9.25 14.80
N GLY A 101 13.50 9.71 15.82
CA GLY A 101 13.09 10.82 16.69
C GLY A 101 13.01 12.18 15.98
N PHE A 102 13.67 12.37 14.84
CA PHE A 102 13.58 13.60 14.04
C PHE A 102 12.14 13.86 13.57
N TYR A 103 11.42 12.80 13.21
CA TYR A 103 10.06 12.88 12.66
C TYR A 103 9.01 13.32 13.69
N TYR A 104 9.29 13.18 14.98
CA TYR A 104 8.40 13.62 16.07
C TYR A 104 8.08 15.13 16.03
N ARG A 105 8.94 15.92 15.39
CA ARG A 105 8.78 17.38 15.22
C ARG A 105 7.74 17.72 14.15
N TRP A 106 7.65 16.90 13.10
CA TRP A 106 6.77 17.11 11.95
C TRP A 106 5.33 16.72 12.25
N GLY A 107 5.17 15.71 13.08
CA GLY A 107 3.88 15.30 13.62
C GLY A 107 3.97 13.92 14.25
N LEU A 108 2.89 13.54 14.91
CA LEU A 108 2.82 12.24 15.56
C LEU A 108 2.59 11.11 14.53
N ASP A 109 1.90 11.42 13.43
CA ASP A 109 1.53 10.46 12.41
C ASP A 109 2.73 10.07 11.55
N GLU A 110 3.51 11.05 11.10
CA GLU A 110 4.76 10.85 10.36
C GLU A 110 5.78 10.06 11.19
N TYR A 111 5.82 10.35 12.49
CA TYR A 111 6.64 9.59 13.44
C TYR A 111 6.21 8.12 13.52
N TYR A 112 4.92 7.83 13.65
CA TYR A 112 4.41 6.47 13.69
C TYR A 112 4.61 5.72 12.38
N PHE A 113 4.43 6.40 11.24
CA PHE A 113 4.67 5.81 9.94
C PHE A 113 6.14 5.38 9.77
N MET A 114 7.09 6.27 10.07
CA MET A 114 8.52 5.94 9.99
C MET A 114 8.92 4.84 10.97
N ARG A 115 8.33 4.84 12.17
CA ARG A 115 8.56 3.81 13.17
C ARG A 115 8.00 2.46 12.74
N MET A 116 6.79 2.43 12.16
CA MET A 116 6.17 1.21 11.63
C MET A 116 7.07 0.57 10.56
N LEU A 117 7.59 1.36 9.62
CA LEU A 117 8.53 0.86 8.61
C LEU A 117 9.82 0.30 9.24
N HIS A 118 10.38 0.99 10.24
CA HIS A 118 11.59 0.53 10.93
C HIS A 118 11.35 -0.77 11.71
N VAL A 119 10.23 -0.88 12.42
CA VAL A 119 9.85 -2.10 13.16
C VAL A 119 9.60 -3.26 12.20
N LEU A 120 8.92 -3.01 11.08
CA LEU A 120 8.69 -4.01 10.05
C LEU A 120 10.01 -4.51 9.45
N LEU A 121 10.93 -3.58 9.15
CA LEU A 121 12.26 -3.94 8.66
C LEU A 121 13.04 -4.76 9.71
N GLN A 122 13.03 -4.33 10.98
CA GLN A 122 13.67 -5.06 12.07
C GLN A 122 13.07 -6.46 12.25
N PHE A 123 11.76 -6.61 12.09
CA PHE A 123 11.06 -7.89 12.14
C PHE A 123 11.60 -8.83 11.05
N PHE A 124 11.62 -8.40 9.79
CA PHE A 124 12.14 -9.21 8.69
C PHE A 124 13.64 -9.50 8.81
N VAL A 125 14.46 -8.55 9.28
CA VAL A 125 15.90 -8.77 9.47
C VAL A 125 16.15 -9.86 10.50
N VAL A 126 15.46 -9.82 11.65
CA VAL A 126 15.59 -10.87 12.68
C VAL A 126 15.11 -12.21 12.14
N LEU A 127 14.00 -12.25 11.40
CA LEU A 127 13.54 -13.48 10.76
C LEU A 127 14.54 -14.01 9.73
N CYS A 128 15.12 -13.16 8.89
CA CYS A 128 16.15 -13.59 7.94
C CYS A 128 17.37 -14.15 8.67
N CYS A 129 17.87 -13.46 9.70
CA CYS A 129 19.04 -13.89 10.47
C CYS A 129 18.82 -15.18 11.27
N VAL A 130 17.58 -15.56 11.59
CA VAL A 130 17.27 -16.79 12.35
C VAL A 130 16.80 -17.90 11.41
N CYS A 131 15.85 -17.63 10.52
CA CYS A 131 15.24 -18.64 9.65
C CYS A 131 16.19 -19.12 8.56
N ILE A 132 16.95 -18.23 7.90
CA ILE A 132 17.85 -18.63 6.80
C ILE A 132 18.92 -19.63 7.28
N PRO A 133 19.71 -19.36 8.34
CA PRO A 133 20.76 -20.29 8.76
C PRO A 133 20.23 -21.58 9.38
N ILE A 134 18.98 -21.63 9.84
CA ILE A 134 18.39 -22.84 10.43
C ILE A 134 17.67 -23.68 9.37
N LEU A 135 16.78 -23.07 8.57
CA LEU A 135 15.94 -23.80 7.62
C LEU A 135 16.72 -24.24 6.37
N ILE A 136 17.69 -23.45 5.87
CA ILE A 136 18.43 -23.84 4.66
C ILE A 136 19.21 -25.14 4.88
N PRO A 137 20.05 -25.28 5.94
CA PRO A 137 20.78 -26.53 6.15
C PRO A 137 19.85 -27.72 6.43
N VAL A 138 18.82 -27.53 7.24
CA VAL A 138 17.87 -28.61 7.60
C VAL A 138 17.15 -29.15 6.37
N ASN A 139 16.74 -28.27 5.45
CA ASN A 139 16.06 -28.65 4.22
C ASN A 139 17.02 -29.22 3.19
N TYR A 140 18.23 -28.66 3.08
CA TYR A 140 19.23 -29.12 2.12
C TYR A 140 19.71 -30.55 2.45
N PHE A 141 20.05 -30.83 3.71
CA PHE A 141 20.47 -32.17 4.14
C PHE A 141 19.30 -33.16 4.32
N GLY A 142 18.05 -32.71 4.20
CA GLY A 142 16.81 -33.50 4.38
C GLY A 142 16.37 -34.31 3.17
N GLY A 143 17.10 -34.18 2.06
CA GLY A 143 16.73 -34.68 0.75
C GLY A 143 16.51 -36.17 0.64
N VAL A 144 15.51 -36.52 -0.17
CA VAL A 144 15.13 -37.90 -0.54
C VAL A 144 16.26 -38.65 -1.25
N GLU A 145 17.14 -37.95 -1.98
CA GLU A 145 18.27 -38.56 -2.71
C GLU A 145 19.25 -39.32 -1.81
N HIS A 146 19.51 -38.82 -0.60
CA HIS A 146 20.41 -39.50 0.35
C HIS A 146 19.75 -40.67 1.09
N ALA A 147 18.41 -40.72 1.17
CA ALA A 147 17.70 -41.82 1.81
C ALA A 147 17.71 -43.10 0.95
N SER A 148 17.77 -42.97 -0.37
CA SER A 148 17.85 -44.12 -1.29
C SER A 148 19.21 -44.84 -1.27
N GLU A 149 20.29 -44.18 -0.87
CA GLU A 149 21.63 -44.79 -0.83
C GLU A 149 21.88 -45.62 0.44
N PHE A 150 21.20 -45.29 1.55
CA PHE A 150 21.37 -45.98 2.84
C PHE A 150 20.42 -47.17 3.03
N GLY A 151 19.49 -47.40 2.09
CA GLY A 151 18.45 -48.43 2.16
C GLY A 151 18.76 -49.76 1.47
N VAL A 152 19.91 -49.94 0.82
CA VAL A 152 20.28 -51.21 0.16
C VAL A 152 21.45 -51.87 0.88
N GLY A 153 21.17 -52.40 2.07
CA GLY A 153 21.97 -53.43 2.72
C GLY A 153 21.27 -54.78 2.59
N GLY A 154 21.62 -55.57 1.57
CA GLY A 154 21.05 -56.90 1.37
C GLY A 154 21.76 -57.75 0.32
N GLY A 155 22.84 -58.43 0.75
CA GLY A 155 23.26 -59.76 0.26
C GLY A 155 23.87 -59.87 -1.14
N GLY A 156 25.19 -60.06 -1.21
CA GLY A 156 25.91 -60.35 -2.45
C GLY A 156 25.83 -61.80 -2.93
N VAL A 157 26.07 -62.01 -4.23
CA VAL A 157 26.69 -63.22 -4.81
C VAL A 157 27.50 -62.77 -6.02
N GLY A 158 28.77 -63.18 -6.10
CA GLY A 158 29.69 -62.83 -7.19
C GLY A 158 29.70 -63.84 -8.34
N SER A 159 30.26 -63.44 -9.48
CA SER A 159 31.26 -64.21 -10.26
C SER A 159 31.57 -63.52 -11.59
N ASN A 160 32.85 -63.60 -11.95
CA ASN A 160 33.54 -63.15 -13.17
C ASN A 160 32.84 -63.53 -14.49
N GLY A 161 33.05 -62.73 -15.55
CA GLY A 161 32.87 -63.18 -16.94
C GLY A 161 32.69 -62.07 -17.98
N ALA A 162 33.66 -61.93 -18.88
CA ALA A 162 33.57 -61.17 -20.13
C ALA A 162 32.79 -61.96 -21.20
N GLY A 163 32.12 -61.30 -22.16
CA GLY A 163 31.72 -61.93 -23.43
C GLY A 163 30.34 -61.59 -24.03
N THR A 164 30.42 -61.05 -25.25
CA THR A 164 29.47 -60.87 -26.37
C THR A 164 28.27 -61.84 -26.62
N VAL A 165 27.08 -61.26 -26.95
CA VAL A 165 26.20 -61.48 -28.16
C VAL A 165 25.38 -62.82 -28.25
N PRO A 166 24.17 -62.94 -28.89
CA PRO A 166 22.93 -62.14 -28.86
C PRO A 166 21.59 -62.98 -28.94
N ILE A 167 20.41 -62.31 -29.06
CA ILE A 167 19.09 -62.78 -29.60
C ILE A 167 18.40 -64.02 -28.96
N SER A 168 17.24 -63.83 -28.30
CA SER A 168 15.91 -64.20 -28.83
C SER A 168 14.79 -64.06 -27.77
N GLY A 169 13.66 -63.47 -28.19
CA GLY A 169 12.30 -63.64 -27.66
C GLY A 169 12.09 -63.78 -26.14
N THR A 170 11.61 -62.72 -25.50
CA THR A 170 10.24 -62.63 -24.95
C THR A 170 10.18 -61.36 -24.09
N ARG A 171 9.47 -60.34 -24.57
CA ARG A 171 9.05 -59.22 -23.71
C ARG A 171 8.02 -59.76 -22.72
N VAL A 172 8.47 -60.21 -21.55
CA VAL A 172 7.55 -60.45 -20.44
C VAL A 172 7.23 -59.08 -19.84
N ASN A 173 6.09 -58.52 -20.27
CA ASN A 173 5.40 -57.47 -19.54
C ASN A 173 4.95 -58.07 -18.20
N LEU A 174 5.75 -57.91 -17.14
CA LEU A 174 5.25 -58.08 -15.78
C LEU A 174 4.51 -56.78 -15.42
N LYS A 175 3.24 -56.75 -15.82
CA LYS A 175 2.22 -55.88 -15.23
C LYS A 175 2.02 -56.36 -13.79
N TYR A 176 2.83 -55.85 -12.86
CA TYR A 176 2.51 -55.85 -11.45
C TYR A 176 1.84 -54.53 -11.11
N ASP A 177 0.54 -54.61 -10.90
CA ASP A 177 -0.28 -53.57 -10.30
C ASP A 177 -0.06 -53.67 -8.78
N HIS A 178 0.82 -52.81 -8.25
CA HIS A 178 0.79 -52.39 -6.86
C HIS A 178 1.21 -50.94 -6.79
N SER A 179 0.23 -50.12 -6.45
CA SER A 179 0.24 -48.69 -6.22
C SER A 179 1.20 -48.32 -5.08
N ALA A 180 2.50 -48.34 -5.33
CA ALA A 180 3.53 -47.70 -4.51
C ALA A 180 4.85 -47.65 -5.30
N THR A 181 4.80 -47.26 -6.58
CA THR A 181 5.97 -46.60 -7.16
C THR A 181 6.13 -45.31 -6.37
N VAL A 182 7.04 -45.36 -5.40
CA VAL A 182 7.61 -44.20 -4.72
C VAL A 182 7.82 -43.18 -5.83
N LEU A 183 6.97 -42.16 -5.85
CA LEU A 183 7.17 -41.01 -6.71
C LEU A 183 8.48 -40.45 -6.23
N VAL A 184 9.58 -40.85 -6.88
CA VAL A 184 10.86 -40.17 -6.79
C VAL A 184 10.53 -38.79 -7.31
N HIS A 185 10.14 -37.92 -6.38
CA HIS A 185 9.86 -36.54 -6.65
C HIS A 185 11.21 -36.02 -7.09
N ASP A 186 11.36 -35.78 -8.39
CA ASP A 186 12.58 -35.21 -8.96
C ASP A 186 12.69 -33.78 -8.38
N VAL A 187 13.34 -33.66 -7.21
CA VAL A 187 13.44 -32.42 -6.46
C VAL A 187 14.49 -31.58 -7.16
N ALA A 188 14.05 -30.72 -8.08
CA ALA A 188 14.95 -29.90 -8.89
C ALA A 188 14.71 -28.40 -8.61
N GLY A 189 15.81 -27.65 -8.47
CA GLY A 189 15.76 -26.19 -8.34
C GLY A 189 15.42 -25.70 -6.92
N LEU A 190 14.41 -24.83 -6.80
CA LEU A 190 14.05 -24.18 -5.54
C LEU A 190 13.41 -25.14 -4.52
N ASP A 191 12.85 -26.25 -4.99
CA ASP A 191 12.16 -27.23 -4.15
C ASP A 191 13.11 -27.91 -3.16
N VAL A 192 14.42 -27.95 -3.48
CA VAL A 192 15.51 -28.47 -2.61
C VAL A 192 15.60 -27.69 -1.30
N LEU A 193 15.26 -26.39 -1.32
CA LEU A 193 15.34 -25.52 -0.15
C LEU A 193 14.01 -25.46 0.63
N SER A 194 12.97 -26.12 0.16
CA SER A 194 11.65 -26.11 0.75
C SER A 194 11.43 -27.31 1.68
N ALA A 195 10.42 -27.23 2.55
CA ALA A 195 10.00 -28.37 3.39
C ALA A 195 9.52 -29.59 2.57
N SER A 196 9.30 -29.42 1.26
CA SER A 196 8.96 -30.52 0.34
C SER A 196 10.14 -31.46 0.04
N ASN A 197 11.38 -31.05 0.34
CA ASN A 197 12.55 -31.91 0.16
C ASN A 197 12.73 -32.94 1.30
N ILE A 198 12.00 -32.80 2.40
CA ILE A 198 12.19 -33.64 3.59
C ILE A 198 11.52 -35.01 3.35
N ALA A 199 12.30 -36.09 3.51
CA ALA A 199 11.78 -37.45 3.40
C ALA A 199 10.77 -37.76 4.53
N PRO A 200 9.66 -38.48 4.26
CA PRO A 200 8.68 -38.87 5.28
C PRO A 200 9.24 -39.76 6.41
N SER A 201 10.43 -40.35 6.21
CA SER A 201 11.14 -41.13 7.22
C SER A 201 11.80 -40.26 8.30
N GLU A 202 12.05 -38.98 8.02
CA GLU A 202 12.85 -38.06 8.86
C GLU A 202 11.95 -37.11 9.67
N ASN A 203 11.06 -37.68 10.49
CA ASN A 203 10.08 -36.92 11.28
C ASN A 203 10.71 -35.85 12.20
N ASN A 204 11.94 -36.09 12.69
CA ASN A 204 12.65 -35.17 13.59
C ASN A 204 12.90 -33.78 12.97
N ARG A 205 12.94 -33.67 11.63
CA ARG A 205 13.21 -32.40 10.93
C ARG A 205 11.97 -31.51 10.86
N TYR A 206 10.78 -32.10 10.79
CA TYR A 206 9.53 -31.34 10.86
C TYR A 206 9.32 -30.65 12.21
N PHE A 207 9.85 -31.22 13.30
CA PHE A 207 9.87 -30.55 14.60
C PHE A 207 10.64 -29.23 14.56
N VAL A 208 11.71 -29.13 13.76
CA VAL A 208 12.45 -27.87 13.61
C VAL A 208 11.59 -26.80 12.94
N HIS A 209 10.84 -27.15 11.88
CA HIS A 209 9.88 -26.23 11.26
C HIS A 209 8.79 -25.77 12.22
N PHE A 210 8.26 -26.69 13.03
CA PHE A 210 7.24 -26.39 14.02
C PHE A 210 7.75 -25.43 15.10
N ILE A 211 8.93 -25.68 15.66
CA ILE A 211 9.58 -24.80 16.65
C ILE A 211 9.83 -23.41 16.04
N MET A 212 10.30 -23.36 14.80
CA MET A 212 10.53 -22.11 14.08
C MET A 212 9.24 -21.33 13.82
N ALA A 213 8.14 -22.01 13.51
CA ALA A 213 6.83 -21.37 13.38
C ALA A 213 6.36 -20.76 14.70
N ILE A 214 6.49 -21.49 15.82
CA ILE A 214 6.18 -20.96 17.16
C ILE A 214 7.05 -19.74 17.46
N PHE A 215 8.36 -19.81 17.18
CA PHE A 215 9.28 -18.69 17.36
C PHE A 215 8.82 -17.45 16.59
N VAL A 216 8.48 -17.59 15.29
CA VAL A 216 7.99 -16.48 14.46
C VAL A 216 6.72 -15.87 15.05
N ILE A 217 5.76 -16.70 15.47
CA ILE A 217 4.49 -16.25 16.06
C ILE A 217 4.74 -15.49 17.37
N CYS A 218 5.53 -16.07 18.28
CA CYS A 218 5.87 -15.43 19.55
C CYS A 218 6.65 -14.14 19.35
N TRP A 219 7.61 -14.12 18.43
CA TRP A 219 8.41 -12.94 18.10
C TRP A 219 7.53 -11.82 17.52
N TYR A 220 6.63 -12.15 16.61
CA TYR A 220 5.65 -11.21 16.04
C TYR A 220 4.79 -10.57 17.13
N HIS A 221 4.18 -11.39 18.02
CA HIS A 221 3.32 -10.88 19.09
C HIS A 221 4.09 -10.06 20.12
N TYR A 222 5.32 -10.44 20.44
CA TYR A 222 6.21 -9.68 21.31
C TYR A 222 6.52 -8.30 20.73
N MET A 223 6.96 -8.25 19.46
CA MET A 223 7.22 -6.99 18.75
C MET A 223 5.97 -6.12 18.65
N LEU A 224 4.83 -6.70 18.25
CA LEU A 224 3.57 -5.98 18.11
C LEU A 224 3.12 -5.35 19.43
N THR A 225 3.11 -6.12 20.52
CA THR A 225 2.66 -5.63 21.83
C THR A 225 3.57 -4.52 22.36
N ARG A 226 4.88 -4.70 22.21
CA ARG A 226 5.88 -3.70 22.60
C ARG A 226 5.67 -2.38 21.85
N GLU A 227 5.45 -2.44 20.54
CA GLU A 227 5.31 -1.24 19.71
C GLU A 227 3.93 -0.59 19.86
N LEU A 228 2.85 -1.36 19.98
CA LEU A 228 1.53 -0.84 20.34
C LEU A 228 1.57 -0.12 21.71
N GLY A 229 2.23 -0.72 22.70
CA GLY A 229 2.43 -0.11 24.01
C GLY A 229 3.21 1.20 23.92
N HIS A 230 4.26 1.23 23.09
CA HIS A 230 5.02 2.46 22.84
C HIS A 230 4.16 3.55 22.18
N CYS A 231 3.45 3.23 21.10
CA CYS A 231 2.56 4.17 20.39
C CYS A 231 1.45 4.70 21.31
N ALA A 232 0.85 3.84 22.14
CA ALA A 232 -0.16 4.27 23.10
C ALA A 232 0.41 5.26 24.12
N ARG A 233 1.64 5.02 24.62
CA ARG A 233 2.32 5.91 25.56
C ARG A 233 2.65 7.27 24.93
N GLU A 234 3.27 7.30 23.75
CA GLU A 234 3.61 8.54 23.07
C GLU A 234 2.37 9.36 22.71
N ARG A 235 1.28 8.70 22.30
CA ARG A 235 -0.01 9.37 22.07
C ARG A 235 -0.53 10.04 23.33
N LYS A 236 -0.54 9.32 24.46
CA LYS A 236 -0.96 9.87 25.76
C LYS A 236 -0.10 11.08 26.14
N LEU A 237 1.22 10.96 26.05
CA LEU A 237 2.15 12.06 26.35
C LEU A 237 1.91 13.28 25.45
N LYS A 238 1.69 13.07 24.15
CA LYS A 238 1.40 14.16 23.21
C LYS A 238 0.08 14.85 23.53
N VAL A 239 -0.98 14.10 23.82
CA VAL A 239 -2.28 14.66 24.21
C VAL A 239 -2.15 15.48 25.49
N LEU A 240 -1.50 14.95 26.53
CA LEU A 240 -1.24 15.67 27.78
C LEU A 240 -0.44 16.96 27.54
N SER A 241 0.59 16.90 26.69
CA SER A 241 1.39 18.07 26.32
C SER A 241 0.56 19.14 25.60
N ARG A 242 -0.43 18.74 24.78
CA ARG A 242 -1.35 19.65 24.08
C ARG A 242 -2.35 20.27 25.04
N CYS A 243 -2.86 19.52 26.02
CA CYS A 243 -3.79 20.04 27.03
C CYS A 243 -3.18 21.19 27.86
N ARG A 244 -1.85 21.25 28.00
CA ARG A 244 -1.16 22.34 28.69
C ARG A 244 -1.36 23.69 28.00
N ASN A 245 -1.38 23.72 26.67
CA ASN A 245 -1.59 24.95 25.89
C ASN A 245 -3.09 25.25 25.74
N LYS A 246 -3.54 26.44 26.16
CA LYS A 246 -4.96 26.84 26.09
C LYS A 246 -5.55 26.64 24.68
N SER A 247 -4.94 27.23 23.65
CA SER A 247 -5.41 27.11 22.26
C SER A 247 -5.51 25.66 21.75
N SER A 248 -4.63 24.76 22.21
CA SER A 248 -4.70 23.34 21.81
C SER A 248 -5.77 22.59 22.60
N ARG A 249 -5.98 22.97 23.87
CA ARG A 249 -7.05 22.43 24.72
C ARG A 249 -8.43 22.76 24.15
N ASP A 250 -8.62 24.00 23.69
CA ASP A 250 -9.89 24.45 23.12
C ASP A 250 -10.29 23.60 21.89
N LYS A 251 -9.30 23.15 21.10
CA LYS A 251 -9.53 22.22 19.97
C LYS A 251 -9.89 20.80 20.41
N LEU A 252 -9.45 20.38 21.59
CA LEU A 252 -9.74 19.05 22.16
C LEU A 252 -11.09 19.01 22.90
N SER A 253 -11.65 20.16 23.26
CA SER A 253 -12.95 20.28 23.94
C SER A 253 -14.15 20.45 23.01
N VAL A 254 -13.96 20.35 21.70
CA VAL A 254 -15.05 20.42 20.72
C VAL A 254 -15.69 19.03 20.59
N LEU A 255 -17.00 18.94 20.85
CA LEU A 255 -17.79 17.74 20.64
C LEU A 255 -18.62 17.90 19.36
N PHE A 256 -18.43 16.99 18.41
CA PHE A 256 -19.34 16.85 17.28
C PHE A 256 -20.52 15.98 17.70
N VAL A 257 -21.73 16.54 17.60
CA VAL A 257 -22.98 15.84 17.92
C VAL A 257 -23.76 15.65 16.63
N ASP A 258 -23.94 14.40 16.24
CA ASP A 258 -24.75 14.03 15.09
C ASP A 258 -26.19 13.68 15.51
N ASN A 259 -27.12 13.74 14.55
CA ASN A 259 -28.51 13.32 14.69
C ASN A 259 -29.27 14.00 15.86
N VAL A 260 -29.22 15.33 15.92
CA VAL A 260 -29.95 16.11 16.93
C VAL A 260 -31.46 16.04 16.65
N PRO A 261 -32.29 15.57 17.60
CA PRO A 261 -33.74 15.54 17.40
C PRO A 261 -34.30 16.93 17.09
N CYS A 262 -35.27 17.03 16.17
CA CYS A 262 -35.85 18.32 15.76
C CYS A 262 -36.35 19.18 16.92
N ARG A 263 -36.75 18.55 18.04
CA ARG A 263 -37.21 19.22 19.27
C ARG A 263 -36.11 20.03 19.97
N LEU A 264 -34.84 19.60 19.85
CA LEU A 264 -33.65 20.16 20.49
C LEU A 264 -32.74 20.94 19.52
N ASN A 265 -33.14 21.08 18.25
CA ASN A 265 -32.35 21.73 17.19
C ASN A 265 -32.31 23.27 17.28
N THR A 266 -32.28 23.83 18.49
CA THR A 266 -32.14 25.27 18.72
C THR A 266 -30.97 25.49 19.67
N VAL A 267 -30.12 26.49 19.39
CA VAL A 267 -28.92 26.80 20.19
C VAL A 267 -29.25 26.90 21.69
N SER A 268 -30.32 27.59 22.07
CA SER A 268 -30.75 27.75 23.47
C SER A 268 -31.20 26.44 24.12
N LYS A 269 -31.85 25.56 23.36
CA LYS A 269 -32.30 24.23 23.84
C LYS A 269 -31.13 23.27 23.99
N LEU A 270 -30.17 23.34 23.07
CA LEU A 270 -28.97 22.52 23.16
C LEU A 270 -28.08 22.97 24.32
N LYS A 271 -27.96 24.29 24.54
CA LYS A 271 -27.24 24.84 25.69
C LYS A 271 -27.89 24.42 27.01
N SER A 272 -29.21 24.48 27.12
CA SER A 272 -29.93 24.01 28.32
C SER A 272 -29.85 22.50 28.53
N PHE A 273 -29.89 21.69 27.46
CA PHE A 273 -29.69 20.24 27.54
C PHE A 273 -28.32 19.88 28.15
N PHE A 274 -27.26 20.57 27.72
CA PHE A 274 -25.90 20.32 28.20
C PHE A 274 -25.50 21.07 29.48
N GLN A 275 -26.39 21.85 30.10
CA GLN A 275 -26.11 22.50 31.39
C GLN A 275 -25.83 21.50 32.52
N ASN A 276 -26.38 20.30 32.42
CA ASN A 276 -26.18 19.23 33.41
C ASN A 276 -24.76 18.63 33.37
N VAL A 277 -23.97 18.94 32.33
CA VAL A 277 -22.60 18.44 32.19
C VAL A 277 -21.64 19.33 33.00
N PRO A 278 -20.78 18.77 33.87
CA PRO A 278 -19.82 19.58 34.63
C PRO A 278 -18.88 20.34 33.69
N GLY A 279 -18.85 21.67 33.85
CA GLY A 279 -18.12 22.59 32.97
C GLY A 279 -18.98 23.33 31.93
N GLY A 280 -20.21 22.86 31.69
CA GLY A 280 -21.16 23.52 30.79
C GLY A 280 -20.71 23.57 29.33
N VAL A 281 -21.45 24.31 28.51
CA VAL A 281 -21.14 24.56 27.09
C VAL A 281 -20.82 26.02 26.88
N ASP A 282 -19.61 26.27 26.39
CA ASP A 282 -19.12 27.60 26.05
C ASP A 282 -19.88 28.15 24.83
N ALA A 283 -19.76 27.45 23.70
CA ALA A 283 -20.41 27.81 22.43
C ALA A 283 -21.03 26.59 21.75
N VAL A 284 -22.12 26.83 21.02
CA VAL A 284 -22.76 25.86 20.12
C VAL A 284 -22.68 26.42 18.72
N TRP A 285 -22.11 25.64 17.80
CA TRP A 285 -22.04 25.98 16.38
C TRP A 285 -22.98 25.07 15.61
N ALA A 286 -24.00 25.65 14.98
CA ALA A 286 -24.87 24.91 14.07
C ALA A 286 -24.13 24.68 12.75
N ILE A 287 -24.16 23.45 12.26
CA ILE A 287 -23.61 23.08 10.95
C ILE A 287 -24.76 23.18 9.95
N CYS A 288 -24.70 24.18 9.08
CA CYS A 288 -25.70 24.37 8.02
C CYS A 288 -25.29 23.60 6.76
N ASP A 289 -26.27 23.32 5.89
CA ASP A 289 -25.98 22.82 4.55
C ASP A 289 -25.42 23.95 3.69
N PHE A 290 -24.12 23.89 3.41
CA PHE A 290 -23.42 24.83 2.55
C PHE A 290 -23.20 24.27 1.13
N ALA A 291 -23.85 23.17 0.74
CA ALA A 291 -23.58 22.51 -0.54
C ALA A 291 -23.82 23.44 -1.75
N GLU A 292 -24.87 24.26 -1.72
CA GLU A 292 -25.14 25.23 -2.79
C GLU A 292 -24.11 26.37 -2.80
N LEU A 293 -23.79 26.91 -1.63
CA LEU A 293 -22.77 27.95 -1.47
C LEU A 293 -21.39 27.45 -1.95
N ASP A 294 -20.99 26.25 -1.55
CA ASP A 294 -19.74 25.60 -1.96
C ASP A 294 -19.69 25.35 -3.47
N ARG A 295 -20.80 24.92 -4.09
CA ARG A 295 -20.90 24.79 -5.56
C ARG A 295 -20.69 26.14 -6.26
N LEU A 296 -21.27 27.21 -5.75
CA LEU A 296 -21.11 28.56 -6.32
C LEU A 296 -19.70 29.09 -6.13
N VAL A 297 -19.11 28.92 -4.94
CA VAL A 297 -17.72 29.32 -4.65
C VAL A 297 -16.75 28.56 -5.55
N LYS A 298 -16.90 27.23 -5.69
CA LYS A 298 -16.08 26.43 -6.62
C LYS A 298 -16.21 26.88 -8.07
N ARG A 299 -17.42 27.25 -8.50
CA ARG A 299 -17.65 27.80 -9.85
C ARG A 299 -16.98 29.17 -10.01
N PHE A 300 -17.07 30.02 -8.99
CA PHE A 300 -16.41 31.32 -8.96
C PHE A 300 -14.88 31.16 -9.05
N GLU A 301 -14.29 30.27 -8.24
CA GLU A 301 -12.86 29.96 -8.29
C GLU A 301 -12.44 29.44 -9.67
N LYS A 302 -13.23 28.56 -10.28
CA LYS A 302 -12.97 28.06 -11.64
C LYS A 302 -12.91 29.20 -12.65
N TYR A 303 -13.90 30.10 -12.67
CA TYR A 303 -13.88 31.23 -13.61
C TYR A 303 -12.76 32.22 -13.32
N LYS A 304 -12.44 32.43 -12.04
CA LYS A 304 -11.30 33.26 -11.63
C LYS A 304 -9.99 32.71 -12.18
N THR A 305 -9.74 31.40 -12.03
CA THR A 305 -8.53 30.77 -12.57
C THR A 305 -8.47 30.83 -14.10
N LEU A 306 -9.60 30.64 -14.79
CA LEU A 306 -9.66 30.79 -16.25
C LEU A 306 -9.36 32.23 -16.70
N LEU A 307 -9.87 33.22 -15.97
CA LEU A 307 -9.58 34.64 -16.24
C LEU A 307 -8.11 34.96 -15.99
N GLU A 308 -7.53 34.48 -14.87
CA GLU A 308 -6.10 34.63 -14.57
C GLU A 308 -5.22 33.98 -15.66
N GLU A 309 -5.58 32.77 -16.12
CA GLU A 309 -4.87 32.10 -17.21
C GLU A 309 -4.92 32.91 -18.51
N LEU A 310 -6.07 33.50 -18.82
CA LEU A 310 -6.25 34.33 -20.00
C LEU A 310 -5.41 35.60 -19.93
N ILE A 311 -5.48 36.33 -18.82
CA ILE A 311 -4.69 37.54 -18.58
C ILE A 311 -3.19 37.23 -18.73
N VAL A 312 -2.73 36.11 -18.17
CA VAL A 312 -1.32 35.70 -18.29
C VAL A 312 -0.95 35.37 -19.74
N LYS A 313 -1.82 34.68 -20.49
CA LYS A 313 -1.59 34.40 -21.92
C LYS A 313 -1.48 35.67 -22.74
N GLU A 314 -2.38 36.63 -22.52
CA GLU A 314 -2.33 37.94 -23.20
C GLU A 314 -1.07 38.71 -22.83
N MET A 315 -0.70 38.75 -21.55
CA MET A 315 0.55 39.39 -21.11
C MET A 315 1.79 38.77 -21.77
N ILE A 316 1.84 37.44 -21.91
CA ILE A 316 2.93 36.74 -22.61
C ILE A 316 2.94 37.07 -24.11
N MET A 317 1.78 37.16 -24.75
CA MET A 317 1.67 37.53 -26.17
C MET A 317 2.14 38.96 -26.41
N ILE A 318 1.71 39.91 -25.58
CA ILE A 318 2.15 41.31 -25.66
C ILE A 318 3.68 41.39 -25.49
N TYR A 319 4.26 40.68 -24.52
CA TYR A 319 5.70 40.67 -24.31
C TYR A 319 6.48 40.10 -25.49
N LYS A 320 5.98 39.03 -26.14
CA LYS A 320 6.65 38.38 -27.27
C LYS A 320 6.52 39.13 -28.59
N THR A 321 5.36 39.73 -28.84
CA THR A 321 5.00 40.26 -30.17
C THR A 321 4.97 41.80 -30.20
N GLY A 322 4.91 42.47 -29.04
CA GLY A 322 4.82 43.93 -28.94
C GLY A 322 3.47 44.52 -29.37
N LEU A 323 2.48 43.67 -29.68
CA LEU A 323 1.14 44.09 -30.09
C LEU A 323 0.23 44.28 -28.87
N ILE A 324 -0.44 45.43 -28.77
CA ILE A 324 -1.25 45.84 -27.61
C ILE A 324 -2.70 45.32 -27.68
N ASN A 325 -3.19 44.95 -28.87
CA ASN A 325 -4.63 44.71 -29.13
C ASN A 325 -4.96 43.24 -29.45
N VAL A 326 -4.34 42.27 -28.76
CA VAL A 326 -4.69 40.85 -28.93
C VAL A 326 -5.78 40.49 -27.92
N HIS A 327 -7.04 40.65 -28.32
CA HIS A 327 -8.18 40.21 -27.51
C HIS A 327 -8.47 38.73 -27.77
N SER A 328 -8.45 37.93 -26.71
CA SER A 328 -8.81 36.51 -26.78
C SER A 328 -10.33 36.35 -26.89
N THR A 329 -10.81 35.66 -27.93
CA THR A 329 -12.25 35.38 -28.09
C THR A 329 -12.63 34.06 -27.44
N ALA A 330 -13.79 34.02 -26.79
CA ALA A 330 -14.41 32.79 -26.26
C ALA A 330 -15.81 32.59 -26.83
N LEU A 331 -16.23 31.33 -26.92
CA LEU A 331 -17.58 30.95 -27.30
C LEU A 331 -18.49 31.05 -26.07
N GLN A 332 -19.57 31.82 -26.18
CA GLN A 332 -20.55 31.89 -25.10
C GLN A 332 -21.25 30.54 -24.91
N PRO A 333 -21.19 29.92 -23.72
CA PRO A 333 -21.85 28.64 -23.50
C PRO A 333 -23.37 28.82 -23.36
N PHE A 334 -24.13 27.89 -23.94
CA PHE A 334 -25.57 27.83 -23.74
C PHE A 334 -25.91 27.10 -22.44
N LYS A 335 -26.95 27.55 -21.74
CA LYS A 335 -27.56 26.77 -20.65
C LYS A 335 -28.48 25.73 -21.27
N LEU A 336 -28.08 24.45 -21.21
CA LEU A 336 -28.98 23.35 -21.56
C LEU A 336 -30.02 23.17 -20.45
N VAL A 337 -31.15 22.54 -20.77
CA VAL A 337 -32.28 22.26 -19.86
C VAL A 337 -31.84 21.58 -18.55
N ASN A 338 -30.73 20.84 -18.58
CA ASN A 338 -30.16 20.16 -17.42
C ASN A 338 -29.19 21.03 -16.59
N GLY A 339 -29.12 22.34 -16.85
CA GLY A 339 -28.22 23.27 -16.16
C GLY A 339 -26.74 23.14 -16.56
N ILE A 340 -26.43 22.31 -17.55
CA ILE A 340 -25.08 22.14 -18.09
C ILE A 340 -24.79 23.29 -19.07
N GLU A 341 -23.72 24.02 -18.83
CA GLU A 341 -23.21 25.06 -19.72
C GLU A 341 -22.22 24.44 -20.72
N THR A 342 -22.60 24.32 -22.00
CA THR A 342 -21.70 23.85 -23.07
C THR A 342 -21.66 24.85 -24.22
N ALA A 343 -20.46 25.16 -24.68
CA ALA A 343 -20.23 25.89 -25.93
C ALA A 343 -20.21 24.90 -27.09
N ILE A 344 -21.03 25.15 -28.12
CA ILE A 344 -21.10 24.30 -29.32
C ILE A 344 -20.46 25.08 -30.46
N PRO A 345 -19.36 24.57 -31.07
CA PRO A 345 -18.76 25.22 -32.22
C PRO A 345 -19.80 25.38 -33.34
N LEU A 346 -19.87 26.57 -33.96
CA LEU A 346 -20.88 27.08 -34.90
C LEU A 346 -22.19 27.64 -34.32
N LEU A 347 -22.73 27.09 -33.24
CA LEU A 347 -24.00 27.58 -32.70
C LEU A 347 -23.82 28.75 -31.73
N SER A 348 -22.72 28.75 -30.97
CA SER A 348 -22.46 29.79 -29.96
C SER A 348 -21.82 31.04 -30.55
N LYS A 349 -22.27 32.20 -30.07
CA LYS A 349 -21.69 33.51 -30.41
C LYS A 349 -20.26 33.61 -29.88
N GLN A 350 -19.34 34.07 -30.73
CA GLN A 350 -18.01 34.49 -30.29
C GLN A 350 -18.11 35.86 -29.62
N VAL A 351 -17.61 35.95 -28.39
CA VAL A 351 -17.61 37.17 -27.58
C VAL A 351 -16.22 37.33 -26.95
N ASP A 352 -15.90 38.54 -26.52
CA ASP A 352 -14.70 38.78 -25.73
C ASP A 352 -14.73 37.89 -24.48
N ALA A 353 -13.69 37.08 -24.35
CA ALA A 353 -13.56 36.16 -23.23
C ALA A 353 -13.38 36.91 -21.90
N PHE A 354 -12.75 38.08 -21.94
CA PHE A 354 -12.52 38.89 -20.74
C PHE A 354 -13.82 39.43 -20.17
N GLU A 355 -14.65 40.05 -21.02
CA GLU A 355 -15.97 40.56 -20.66
C GLU A 355 -16.88 39.41 -20.16
N LEU A 356 -16.90 38.29 -20.89
CA LEU A 356 -17.69 37.11 -20.51
C LEU A 356 -17.35 36.58 -19.10
N TYR A 357 -16.07 36.42 -18.78
CA TYR A 357 -15.68 35.91 -17.47
C TYR A 357 -15.89 36.93 -16.36
N THR A 358 -15.67 38.21 -16.65
CA THR A 358 -15.90 39.30 -15.68
C THR A 358 -17.39 39.38 -15.30
N ASP A 359 -18.28 39.36 -16.29
CA ASP A 359 -19.73 39.35 -16.07
C ASP A 359 -20.18 38.11 -15.28
N LYS A 360 -19.64 36.94 -15.61
CA LYS A 360 -19.94 35.71 -14.88
C LYS A 360 -19.48 35.79 -13.43
N LEU A 361 -18.29 36.31 -13.17
CA LEU A 361 -17.77 36.50 -11.82
C LEU A 361 -18.64 37.47 -11.01
N GLN A 362 -19.07 38.58 -11.62
CA GLN A 362 -19.97 39.54 -10.97
C GLN A 362 -21.36 38.94 -10.69
N SER A 363 -21.90 38.14 -11.61
CA SER A 363 -23.17 37.44 -11.40
C SER A 363 -23.10 36.40 -10.28
N LEU A 364 -21.97 35.69 -10.16
CA LEU A 364 -21.74 34.68 -9.13
C LEU A 364 -21.47 35.32 -7.77
N SER A 365 -20.72 36.42 -7.72
CA SER A 365 -20.49 37.13 -6.46
C SER A 365 -21.79 37.68 -5.88
N ALA A 366 -22.68 38.22 -6.73
CA ALA A 366 -24.01 38.66 -6.30
C ALA A 366 -24.86 37.50 -5.74
N GLN A 367 -24.83 36.32 -6.38
CA GLN A 367 -25.52 35.12 -5.88
C GLN A 367 -24.96 34.62 -4.55
N ILE A 368 -23.62 34.62 -4.40
CA ILE A 368 -22.93 34.24 -3.17
C ILE A 368 -23.32 35.18 -2.04
N VAL A 369 -23.28 36.50 -2.27
CA VAL A 369 -23.67 37.50 -1.26
C VAL A 369 -25.14 37.33 -0.88
N LYS A 370 -26.03 37.10 -1.84
CA LYS A 370 -27.45 36.87 -1.56
C LYS A 370 -27.66 35.65 -0.67
N LEU A 371 -27.06 34.51 -1.02
CA LEU A 371 -27.16 33.30 -0.19
C LEU A 371 -26.54 33.49 1.20
N GLN A 372 -25.43 34.21 1.30
CA GLN A 372 -24.84 34.54 2.60
C GLN A 372 -25.79 35.36 3.46
N MET A 373 -26.51 36.32 2.89
CA MET A 373 -27.54 37.09 3.60
C MET A 373 -28.73 36.23 4.01
N ASP A 374 -29.11 35.22 3.21
CA ASP A 374 -30.19 34.30 3.57
C ASP A 374 -29.83 33.38 4.77
N PHE A 375 -28.54 33.20 5.06
CA PHE A 375 -28.06 32.40 6.21
C PHE A 375 -27.92 33.20 7.52
N TYR A 376 -27.83 34.53 7.47
CA TYR A 376 -27.71 35.41 8.64
C TYR A 376 -29.07 35.99 9.03
#